data_AF-A0A845MK30-F1
#
_entry.id   AF-A0A845MK30-F1
#
_cell.length_a   1.000
_cell.length_b   1.000
_cell.length_c   1.000
_cell.angle_alpha   90.00
_cell.angle_beta   90.00
_cell.angle_gamma   90.00
#
_symmetry.space_group_name_H-M   'P 1'
#
loop_
_entity.id
_entity.type
_entity.pdbx_description
1 polymer ?
#
loop_
_entity_poly.entity_id
_entity_poly.type
_entity_poly.pdbx_seq_one_letter_code
_entity_poly.pdbx_strand_id
1 'polypeptide(L)'
;MTQADSLPDLLFTPASKPRALMLFAHGAGAPMDSDFMTTMAQAVADQGISVARFEFPYMQRRRQEQRKFPPDRAPALLAHFQRVLAQAAEHGLPIWIAGKSMGGRMASMLTADRSSGLENVQGVIALGYPFHPPGKPEKTRTEHLYDLTMPMLICQGTRDPFGKPVEVSGYNLPVGIQVHWLEGGDHDFKPLKRSGFTQTHLIAEAAEQVSQFILS
;
A
#
# COMPACT_ATOMS: atom_id res chain seq x y z
N MET A 1 27.46 12.02 10.22
CA MET A 1 26.16 11.77 9.57
C MET A 1 25.35 10.91 10.52
N THR A 2 24.23 11.42 11.04
CA THR A 2 23.33 10.58 11.83
C THR A 2 22.72 9.53 10.90
N GLN A 3 22.39 8.36 11.42
CA GLN A 3 21.78 7.25 10.67
C GLN A 3 20.43 7.62 10.00
N ALA A 4 19.91 8.82 10.26
CA ALA A 4 18.69 9.39 9.68
C ALA A 4 18.86 9.90 8.23
N ASP A 5 20.09 10.02 7.72
CA ASP A 5 20.36 10.58 6.40
C ASP A 5 20.68 9.57 5.29
N SER A 6 20.90 8.28 5.60
CA SER A 6 21.09 7.26 4.57
C SER A 6 19.76 6.89 3.90
N LEU A 7 19.79 6.73 2.57
CA LEU A 7 18.66 6.15 1.83
C LEU A 7 18.35 4.75 2.38
N PRO A 8 17.07 4.37 2.48
CA PRO A 8 16.70 3.07 3.01
C PRO A 8 17.06 1.93 2.05
N ASP A 9 17.35 0.76 2.63
CA ASP A 9 17.49 -0.46 1.84
C ASP A 9 16.13 -0.83 1.21
N LEU A 10 16.16 -1.08 -0.09
CA LEU A 10 15.01 -1.61 -0.83
C LEU A 10 15.09 -3.14 -0.88
N LEU A 11 14.05 -3.81 -0.40
CA LEU A 11 13.88 -5.24 -0.61
C LEU A 11 13.18 -5.48 -1.95
N PHE A 12 13.96 -5.88 -2.94
CA PHE A 12 13.49 -6.07 -4.32
C PHE A 12 12.94 -7.48 -4.58
N THR A 13 11.81 -7.56 -5.26
CA THR A 13 11.21 -8.79 -5.78
C THR A 13 11.04 -8.61 -7.29
N PRO A 14 11.99 -9.11 -8.11
CA PRO A 14 12.02 -8.82 -9.54
C PRO A 14 10.99 -9.65 -10.30
N ALA A 15 10.31 -9.03 -11.26
CA ALA A 15 9.64 -9.74 -12.34
C ALA A 15 10.64 -10.08 -13.46
N SER A 16 10.43 -11.18 -14.18
CA SER A 16 11.37 -11.61 -15.25
C SER A 16 11.46 -10.64 -16.43
N LYS A 17 10.35 -9.95 -16.76
CA LYS A 17 10.25 -8.93 -17.81
C LYS A 17 9.39 -7.78 -17.29
N PRO A 18 9.94 -6.89 -16.45
CA PRO A 18 9.14 -5.92 -15.72
C PRO A 18 8.57 -4.85 -16.65
N ARG A 19 7.26 -4.64 -16.58
CA ARG A 19 6.57 -3.54 -17.29
C ARG A 19 6.38 -2.30 -16.43
N ALA A 20 6.42 -2.47 -15.11
CA ALA A 20 6.26 -1.41 -14.12
C ALA A 20 7.00 -1.78 -12.82
N LEU A 21 7.16 -0.80 -11.94
CA LEU A 21 7.66 -0.97 -10.58
C LEU A 21 6.58 -0.57 -9.57
N MET A 22 6.20 -1.50 -8.69
CA MET A 22 5.35 -1.21 -7.53
C MET A 22 6.24 -0.89 -6.31
N LEU A 23 6.24 0.36 -5.85
CA LEU A 23 6.95 0.78 -4.64
C LEU A 23 6.02 0.61 -3.42
N PHE A 24 6.26 -0.45 -2.63
CA PHE A 24 5.28 -1.00 -1.71
C PHE A 24 5.63 -0.80 -0.23
N ALA A 25 4.91 0.13 0.41
CA ALA A 25 5.07 0.50 1.81
C ALA A 25 4.30 -0.44 2.77
N HIS A 26 4.95 -0.83 3.87
CA HIS A 26 4.32 -1.66 4.91
C HIS A 26 3.30 -0.90 5.78
N GLY A 27 2.49 -1.65 6.53
CA GLY A 27 1.55 -1.11 7.52
C GLY A 27 2.19 -0.81 8.89
N ALA A 28 1.43 -0.23 9.81
CA ALA A 28 1.91 0.21 11.14
C ALA A 28 2.55 -0.89 12.02
N GLY A 29 2.13 -2.13 11.83
CA GLY A 29 2.38 -3.24 12.75
C GLY A 29 3.52 -4.15 12.35
N ALA A 30 3.71 -4.39 11.05
CA ALA A 30 4.57 -5.44 10.52
C ALA A 30 5.59 -4.88 9.52
N PRO A 31 6.81 -5.45 9.47
CA PRO A 31 7.89 -4.99 8.60
C PRO A 31 7.67 -5.36 7.13
N MET A 32 8.55 -4.85 6.26
CA MET A 32 8.50 -5.05 4.81
C MET A 32 8.69 -6.51 4.36
N ASP A 33 9.29 -7.34 5.20
CA ASP A 33 9.55 -8.77 5.00
C ASP A 33 8.52 -9.69 5.68
N SER A 34 7.44 -9.13 6.25
CA SER A 34 6.34 -9.94 6.81
C SER A 34 5.66 -10.83 5.76
N ASP A 35 5.07 -11.95 6.21
CA ASP A 35 4.46 -12.96 5.33
C ASP A 35 3.48 -12.36 4.31
N PHE A 36 2.61 -11.43 4.73
CA PHE A 36 1.70 -10.73 3.83
C PHE A 36 2.44 -9.94 2.76
N MET A 37 3.43 -9.13 3.17
CA MET A 37 4.18 -8.28 2.26
C MET A 37 4.99 -9.11 1.25
N THR A 38 5.61 -10.18 1.70
CA THR A 38 6.40 -11.11 0.86
C THR A 38 5.51 -11.88 -0.10
N THR A 39 4.39 -12.44 0.38
CA THR A 39 3.46 -13.20 -0.48
C THR A 39 2.82 -12.30 -1.54
N MET A 40 2.40 -11.09 -1.17
CA MET A 40 1.85 -10.12 -2.11
C MET A 40 2.89 -9.66 -3.14
N ALA A 41 4.12 -9.34 -2.69
CA ALA A 41 5.18 -8.92 -3.60
C ALA A 41 5.52 -10.02 -4.63
N GLN A 42 5.57 -11.28 -4.19
CA GLN A 42 5.79 -12.40 -5.10
C GLN A 42 4.62 -12.58 -6.08
N ALA A 43 3.38 -12.56 -5.59
CA ALA A 43 2.20 -12.73 -6.43
C ALA A 43 2.06 -11.63 -7.50
N VAL A 44 2.47 -10.39 -7.20
CA VAL A 44 2.52 -9.29 -8.19
C VAL A 44 3.70 -9.42 -9.15
N ALA A 45 4.88 -9.86 -8.66
CA ALA A 45 6.05 -10.11 -9.50
C ALA A 45 5.81 -11.21 -10.54
N ASP A 46 5.09 -12.26 -10.15
CA ASP A 46 4.69 -13.36 -11.05
C ASP A 46 3.78 -12.90 -12.20
N GLN A 47 3.16 -11.73 -12.06
CA GLN A 47 2.30 -11.09 -13.07
C GLN A 47 3.04 -10.04 -13.93
N GLY A 48 4.36 -9.93 -13.81
CA GLY A 48 5.18 -9.06 -14.68
C GLY A 48 5.46 -7.66 -14.14
N ILE A 49 5.22 -7.41 -12.84
CA ILE A 49 5.46 -6.11 -12.18
C ILE A 49 6.51 -6.30 -11.09
N SER A 50 7.68 -5.68 -11.23
CA SER A 50 8.68 -5.72 -10.15
C SER A 50 8.16 -4.99 -8.91
N VAL A 51 8.55 -5.46 -7.73
CA VAL A 51 8.14 -4.85 -6.46
C VAL A 51 9.36 -4.44 -5.65
N ALA A 52 9.44 -3.17 -5.26
CA ALA A 52 10.40 -2.68 -4.29
C ALA A 52 9.69 -2.39 -2.97
N ARG A 53 10.15 -2.99 -1.88
CA ARG A 53 9.61 -2.73 -0.53
C ARG A 53 10.63 -1.98 0.29
N PHE A 54 10.16 -1.18 1.24
CA PHE A 54 11.02 -0.41 2.14
C PHE A 54 10.40 -0.35 3.54
N GLU A 55 11.20 -0.02 4.54
CA GLU A 55 10.73 0.24 5.90
C GLU A 55 10.68 1.74 6.16
N PHE A 56 9.61 2.21 6.82
CA PHE A 56 9.59 3.55 7.39
C PHE A 56 10.57 3.66 8.59
N PRO A 57 11.01 4.87 8.97
CA PRO A 57 12.08 5.06 9.95
C PRO A 57 11.83 4.37 11.29
N TYR A 58 10.62 4.46 11.85
CA TYR A 58 10.30 3.76 13.09
C TYR A 58 10.49 2.23 12.98
N MET A 59 10.19 1.61 11.83
CA MET A 59 10.30 0.16 11.64
C MET A 59 11.76 -0.27 11.47
N GLN A 60 12.57 0.53 10.77
CA GLN A 60 14.03 0.35 10.73
C GLN A 60 14.62 0.38 12.14
N ARG A 61 14.20 1.35 12.97
CA ARG A 61 14.57 1.40 14.40
C ARG A 61 14.10 0.17 15.17
N ARG A 62 12.88 -0.34 14.92
CA ARG A 62 12.42 -1.57 15.57
C ARG A 62 13.35 -2.74 15.25
N ARG A 63 13.79 -2.86 13.99
CA ARG A 63 14.71 -3.92 13.54
C ARG A 63 16.11 -3.77 14.15
N GLN A 64 16.64 -2.55 14.20
CA GLN A 64 17.99 -2.30 14.73
C GLN A 64 18.04 -2.42 16.26
N GLU A 65 17.07 -1.82 16.96
CA GLU A 65 17.05 -1.76 18.42
C GLU A 65 16.33 -2.95 19.06
N GLN A 66 15.67 -3.81 18.28
CA GLN A 66 14.86 -4.94 18.77
C GLN A 66 13.80 -4.52 19.80
N ARG A 67 13.20 -3.33 19.59
CA ARG A 67 12.21 -2.71 20.49
C ARG A 67 11.02 -2.19 19.70
N LYS A 68 9.84 -2.14 20.34
CA LYS A 68 8.62 -1.61 19.70
C LYS A 68 8.60 -0.08 19.75
N PHE A 69 8.37 0.54 18.60
CA PHE A 69 8.13 1.97 18.44
C PHE A 69 6.81 2.22 17.74
N PRO A 70 5.98 3.19 18.16
CA PRO A 70 4.80 3.56 17.39
C PRO A 70 5.24 4.11 16.00
N PRO A 71 4.35 4.08 15.00
CA PRO A 71 4.61 4.77 13.74
C PRO A 71 4.90 6.25 13.96
N ASP A 72 5.79 6.80 13.14
CA ASP A 72 6.02 8.25 13.08
C ASP A 72 4.74 8.98 12.60
N ARG A 73 4.70 10.29 12.83
CA ARG A 73 3.59 11.12 12.32
C ARG A 73 3.65 11.21 10.79
N ALA A 74 2.48 11.43 10.16
CA ALA A 74 2.35 11.47 8.71
C ALA A 74 3.39 12.35 7.99
N PRO A 75 3.74 13.58 8.46
CA PRO A 75 4.77 14.38 7.79
C PRO A 75 6.13 13.69 7.66
N ALA A 76 6.58 12.98 8.70
CA ALA A 76 7.85 12.26 8.68
C ALA A 76 7.78 11.03 7.75
N LEU A 77 6.64 10.32 7.76
CA LEU A 77 6.42 9.18 6.87
C LEU A 77 6.38 9.61 5.40
N LEU A 78 5.69 10.71 5.09
CA LEU A 78 5.58 11.26 3.73
C LEU A 78 6.93 11.76 3.21
N ALA A 79 7.67 12.51 4.03
CA ALA A 79 9.01 12.96 3.66
C ALA A 79 9.96 11.78 3.39
N HIS A 80 9.87 10.72 4.18
CA HIS A 80 10.63 9.50 3.94
C HIS A 80 10.20 8.80 2.64
N PHE A 81 8.89 8.62 2.42
CA PHE A 81 8.35 8.00 1.21
C PHE A 81 8.80 8.76 -0.05
N GLN A 82 8.79 10.10 -0.03
CA GLN A 82 9.27 10.91 -1.14
C GLN A 82 10.75 10.65 -1.46
N ARG A 83 11.61 10.50 -0.44
CA ARG A 83 13.03 10.13 -0.64
C ARG A 83 13.17 8.73 -1.25
N VAL A 84 12.39 7.77 -0.77
CA VAL A 84 12.40 6.40 -1.31
C VAL A 84 11.92 6.38 -2.77
N LEU A 85 10.91 7.18 -3.08
CA LEU A 85 10.40 7.31 -4.45
C LEU A 85 11.46 7.88 -5.39
N ALA A 86 12.21 8.89 -4.96
CA ALA A 86 13.32 9.45 -5.76
C ALA A 86 14.38 8.38 -6.06
N GLN A 87 14.74 7.54 -5.07
CA GLN A 87 15.65 6.40 -5.26
C GLN A 87 15.04 5.35 -6.21
N ALA A 88 13.74 5.03 -6.07
CA ALA A 88 13.07 4.06 -6.92
C ALA A 88 12.96 4.52 -8.38
N ALA A 89 12.91 5.83 -8.64
CA ALA A 89 12.87 6.41 -9.99
C ALA A 89 14.13 6.08 -10.82
N GLU A 90 15.27 5.80 -10.17
CA GLU A 90 16.51 5.40 -10.85
C GLU A 90 16.39 4.08 -11.62
N HIS A 91 15.37 3.26 -11.32
CA HIS A 91 15.09 2.02 -12.06
C HIS A 91 14.51 2.25 -13.47
N GLY A 92 14.08 3.47 -13.80
CA GLY A 92 13.61 3.83 -15.15
C GLY A 92 12.31 3.15 -15.61
N LEU A 93 11.56 2.52 -14.71
CA LEU A 93 10.25 1.94 -14.97
C LEU A 93 9.13 2.92 -14.55
N PRO A 94 7.94 2.86 -15.16
CA PRO A 94 6.76 3.54 -14.63
C PRO A 94 6.46 3.06 -13.20
N ILE A 95 6.29 4.01 -12.26
CA ILE A 95 6.14 3.69 -10.84
C ILE A 95 4.67 3.74 -10.43
N TRP A 96 4.25 2.71 -9.69
CA TRP A 96 3.01 2.71 -8.92
C TRP A 96 3.36 2.70 -7.44
N ILE A 97 2.91 3.72 -6.71
CA ILE A 97 3.13 3.73 -5.27
C ILE A 97 2.04 2.92 -4.59
N ALA A 98 2.44 2.08 -3.65
CA ALA A 98 1.55 1.12 -3.02
C ALA A 98 1.73 1.09 -1.52
N GLY A 99 0.72 0.62 -0.80
CA GLY A 99 0.94 0.25 0.59
C GLY A 99 -0.17 -0.52 1.26
N LYS A 100 0.23 -1.25 2.32
CA LYS A 100 -0.69 -1.97 3.19
C LYS A 100 -1.18 -1.05 4.30
N SER A 101 -2.49 -0.90 4.45
CA SER A 101 -3.10 -0.16 5.55
C SER A 101 -2.57 1.27 5.68
N MET A 102 -1.86 1.59 6.77
CA MET A 102 -1.18 2.87 6.95
C MET A 102 -0.30 3.24 5.75
N GLY A 103 0.44 2.30 5.18
CA GLY A 103 1.28 2.55 4.00
C GLY A 103 0.46 2.99 2.79
N GLY A 104 -0.71 2.38 2.55
CA GLY A 104 -1.61 2.77 1.47
C GLY A 104 -2.23 4.15 1.68
N ARG A 105 -2.52 4.51 2.95
CA ARG A 105 -2.90 5.88 3.29
C ARG A 105 -1.78 6.87 3.00
N MET A 106 -0.54 6.59 3.41
CA MET A 106 0.60 7.47 3.11
C MET A 106 0.84 7.60 1.61
N ALA A 107 0.70 6.51 0.84
CA ALA A 107 0.79 6.54 -0.62
C ALA A 107 -0.25 7.51 -1.22
N SER A 108 -1.53 7.35 -0.86
CA SER A 108 -2.58 8.24 -1.37
C SER A 108 -2.41 9.72 -0.96
N MET A 109 -1.91 9.98 0.26
CA MET A 109 -1.64 11.35 0.70
C MET A 109 -0.47 11.97 -0.07
N LEU A 110 0.57 11.19 -0.37
CA LEU A 110 1.73 11.67 -1.13
C LEU A 110 1.32 12.14 -2.53
N THR A 111 0.43 11.41 -3.21
CA THR A 111 -0.06 11.76 -4.55
C THR A 111 -1.12 12.84 -4.60
N ALA A 112 -1.81 13.10 -3.48
CA ALA A 112 -2.75 14.21 -3.39
C ALA A 112 -2.03 15.58 -3.29
N ASP A 113 -0.79 15.59 -2.79
CA ASP A 113 0.03 16.80 -2.72
C ASP A 113 0.60 17.15 -4.10
N ARG A 114 0.03 18.15 -4.77
CA ARG A 114 0.47 18.60 -6.11
C ARG A 114 1.89 19.18 -6.14
N SER A 115 2.49 19.49 -4.99
CA SER A 115 3.86 20.02 -4.90
C SER A 115 4.94 18.93 -4.89
N SER A 116 4.54 17.66 -4.83
CA SER A 116 5.45 16.52 -4.61
C SER A 116 6.29 16.08 -5.82
N GLY A 117 6.10 16.70 -6.99
CA GLY A 117 6.97 16.49 -8.17
C GLY A 117 6.96 15.06 -8.73
N LEU A 118 5.79 14.41 -8.73
CA LEU A 118 5.63 12.98 -9.00
C LEU A 118 5.47 12.64 -10.49
N GLU A 119 6.31 13.20 -11.36
CA GLU A 119 6.14 13.06 -12.82
C GLU A 119 6.18 11.60 -13.32
N ASN A 120 6.84 10.69 -12.59
CA ASN A 120 6.96 9.28 -12.96
C ASN A 120 5.97 8.34 -12.24
N VAL A 121 5.09 8.87 -11.37
CA VAL A 121 4.07 8.06 -10.68
C VAL A 121 2.81 7.98 -11.51
N GLN A 122 2.36 6.75 -11.78
CA GLN A 122 1.20 6.46 -12.63
C GLN A 122 -0.10 6.32 -11.83
N GLY A 123 -0.01 5.98 -10.55
CA GLY A 123 -1.16 5.82 -9.68
C GLY A 123 -0.85 5.16 -8.34
N VAL A 124 -1.91 4.86 -7.59
CA VAL A 124 -1.84 4.37 -6.21
C VAL A 124 -2.51 3.02 -6.05
N ILE A 125 -1.85 2.11 -5.32
CA ILE A 125 -2.44 0.85 -4.87
C ILE A 125 -2.55 0.85 -3.34
N ALA A 126 -3.74 0.64 -2.79
CA ALA A 126 -3.92 0.43 -1.35
C ALA A 126 -4.49 -0.96 -1.07
N LEU A 127 -3.83 -1.69 -0.18
CA LEU A 127 -4.27 -3.00 0.27
C LEU A 127 -4.77 -2.86 1.70
N GLY A 128 -6.05 -3.15 1.96
CA GLY A 128 -6.63 -2.95 3.29
C GLY A 128 -6.66 -1.47 3.71
N TYR A 129 -7.23 -0.57 2.90
CA TYR A 129 -7.18 0.87 3.19
C TYR A 129 -7.94 1.19 4.50
N PRO A 130 -7.35 1.96 5.43
CA PRO A 130 -7.97 2.21 6.72
C PRO A 130 -8.91 3.43 6.66
N PHE A 131 -10.08 3.28 6.02
CA PHE A 131 -11.04 4.37 5.80
C PHE A 131 -11.42 5.09 7.09
N HIS A 132 -11.57 4.38 8.19
CA HIS A 132 -11.85 4.94 9.50
C HIS A 132 -11.27 4.06 10.62
N PRO A 133 -11.13 4.56 11.87
CA PRO A 133 -10.81 3.71 13.01
C PRO A 133 -11.95 2.68 13.28
N PRO A 134 -11.63 1.46 13.77
CA PRO A 134 -12.66 0.47 14.10
C PRO A 134 -13.71 1.03 15.07
N GLY A 135 -14.98 0.79 14.74
CA GLY A 135 -16.13 1.26 15.52
C GLY A 135 -16.40 2.77 15.46
N LYS A 136 -15.75 3.50 14.54
CA LYS A 136 -15.94 4.94 14.33
C LYS A 136 -16.10 5.29 12.84
N PRO A 137 -17.11 4.73 12.13
CA PRO A 137 -17.30 4.91 10.69
C PRO A 137 -17.50 6.37 10.24
N GLU A 138 -17.85 7.26 11.17
CA GLU A 138 -17.98 8.70 10.96
C GLU A 138 -16.63 9.45 10.93
N LYS A 139 -15.55 8.86 11.47
CA LYS A 139 -14.22 9.49 11.52
C LYS A 139 -13.38 9.08 10.31
N THR A 140 -13.81 9.54 9.14
CA THR A 140 -13.19 9.16 7.87
C THR A 140 -11.77 9.71 7.72
N ARG A 141 -10.98 9.00 6.91
CA ARG A 141 -9.62 9.32 6.49
C ARG A 141 -9.58 9.43 4.96
N THR A 142 -10.60 10.08 4.40
CA THR A 142 -10.85 10.17 2.96
C THR A 142 -10.71 11.58 2.40
N GLU A 143 -10.52 12.60 3.24
CA GLU A 143 -10.49 14.01 2.83
C GLU A 143 -9.50 14.29 1.68
N HIS A 144 -8.26 13.81 1.78
CA HIS A 144 -7.25 13.98 0.73
C HIS A 144 -7.54 13.17 -0.53
N LEU A 145 -8.43 12.18 -0.48
CA LEU A 145 -8.75 11.36 -1.66
C LEU A 145 -9.50 12.18 -2.72
N TYR A 146 -10.22 13.24 -2.33
CA TYR A 146 -10.91 14.14 -3.26
C TYR A 146 -9.95 15.02 -4.07
N ASP A 147 -8.71 15.17 -3.60
CA ASP A 147 -7.66 15.93 -4.29
C ASP A 147 -6.79 15.05 -5.19
N LEU A 148 -7.01 13.73 -5.21
CA LEU A 148 -6.26 12.81 -6.05
C LEU A 148 -6.46 13.12 -7.53
N THR A 149 -5.35 13.32 -8.23
CA THR A 149 -5.31 13.55 -9.68
C THR A 149 -4.94 12.29 -10.47
N MET A 150 -4.55 11.22 -9.78
CA MET A 150 -4.10 9.96 -10.37
C MET A 150 -5.08 8.83 -10.05
N PRO A 151 -5.14 7.78 -10.90
CA PRO A 151 -5.97 6.61 -10.63
C PRO A 151 -5.50 5.89 -9.36
N MET A 152 -6.47 5.37 -8.60
CA MET A 152 -6.21 4.60 -7.38
C MET A 152 -7.04 3.32 -7.37
N LEU A 153 -6.40 2.19 -7.02
CA LEU A 153 -7.07 0.94 -6.70
C LEU A 153 -6.97 0.66 -5.20
N ILE A 154 -8.09 0.27 -4.60
CA ILE A 154 -8.18 -0.22 -3.23
C ILE A 154 -8.63 -1.68 -3.27
N CYS A 155 -7.81 -2.63 -2.84
CA CYS A 155 -8.26 -3.99 -2.55
C CYS A 155 -8.62 -4.10 -1.07
N GLN A 156 -9.88 -4.42 -0.77
CA GLN A 156 -10.44 -4.37 0.58
C GLN A 156 -11.21 -5.65 0.91
N GLY A 157 -10.95 -6.23 2.08
CA GLY A 157 -11.76 -7.35 2.57
C GLY A 157 -13.18 -6.91 2.94
N THR A 158 -14.21 -7.67 2.59
CA THR A 158 -15.61 -7.32 2.93
C THR A 158 -15.88 -7.32 4.44
N ARG A 159 -15.00 -7.94 5.24
CA ARG A 159 -15.05 -8.00 6.71
C ARG A 159 -14.02 -7.08 7.38
N ASP A 160 -13.33 -6.23 6.64
CA ASP A 160 -12.35 -5.30 7.20
C ASP A 160 -13.01 -4.31 8.18
N PRO A 161 -12.61 -4.30 9.47
CA PRO A 161 -13.19 -3.40 10.47
C PRO A 161 -12.84 -1.91 10.26
N PHE A 162 -11.92 -1.61 9.35
CA PHE A 162 -11.54 -0.23 9.00
C PHE A 162 -12.33 0.34 7.81
N GLY A 163 -13.21 -0.46 7.18
CA GLY A 163 -14.12 0.01 6.15
C GLY A 163 -14.78 -1.15 5.42
N LYS A 164 -16.07 -1.37 5.71
CA LYS A 164 -16.93 -2.39 5.10
C LYS A 164 -17.67 -1.84 3.87
N PRO A 165 -18.22 -2.71 3.00
CA PRO A 165 -18.91 -2.29 1.78
C PRO A 165 -19.99 -1.21 1.99
N VAL A 166 -20.87 -1.42 2.97
CA VAL A 166 -21.96 -0.47 3.26
C VAL A 166 -21.45 0.89 3.74
N GLU A 167 -20.38 0.91 4.54
CA GLU A 167 -19.77 2.14 5.06
C GLU A 167 -19.10 2.90 3.90
N VAL A 168 -18.29 2.20 3.11
CA VAL A 168 -17.53 2.78 1.99
C VAL A 168 -18.43 3.28 0.88
N SER A 169 -19.56 2.61 0.61
CA SER A 169 -20.54 3.11 -0.37
C SER A 169 -21.13 4.47 0.00
N GLY A 170 -21.16 4.83 1.29
CA GLY A 170 -21.64 6.12 1.77
C GLY A 170 -20.61 7.25 1.70
N TYR A 171 -19.35 6.96 1.40
CA TYR A 171 -18.28 7.96 1.37
C TYR A 171 -18.16 8.71 0.05
N ASN A 172 -18.91 8.36 -1.00
CA ASN A 172 -18.88 9.05 -2.29
C ASN A 172 -17.45 9.24 -2.82
N LEU A 173 -16.68 8.15 -2.91
CA LEU A 173 -15.31 8.21 -3.40
C LEU A 173 -15.26 8.76 -4.83
N PRO A 174 -14.24 9.56 -5.20
CA PRO A 174 -14.07 10.05 -6.57
C PRO A 174 -14.03 8.94 -7.60
N VAL A 175 -14.50 9.23 -8.83
CA VAL A 175 -14.57 8.26 -9.94
C VAL A 175 -13.22 7.63 -10.32
N GLY A 176 -12.11 8.33 -10.03
CA GLY A 176 -10.75 7.82 -10.24
C GLY A 176 -10.30 6.76 -9.23
N ILE A 177 -11.12 6.45 -8.21
CA ILE A 177 -10.82 5.46 -7.17
C ILE A 177 -11.72 4.24 -7.36
N GLN A 178 -11.08 3.10 -7.62
CA GLN A 178 -11.74 1.81 -7.73
C GLN A 178 -11.56 1.03 -6.42
N VAL A 179 -12.62 0.36 -5.97
CA VAL A 179 -12.57 -0.54 -4.81
C VAL A 179 -12.89 -1.96 -5.26
N HIS A 180 -11.90 -2.85 -5.17
CA HIS A 180 -12.07 -4.28 -5.35
C HIS A 180 -12.33 -4.96 -4.01
N TRP A 181 -13.47 -5.64 -3.90
CA TRP A 181 -13.88 -6.31 -2.66
C TRP A 181 -13.46 -7.77 -2.66
N LEU A 182 -12.64 -8.15 -1.68
CA LEU A 182 -12.23 -9.53 -1.43
C LEU A 182 -13.24 -10.19 -0.49
N GLU A 183 -14.10 -11.05 -1.05
CA GLU A 183 -15.22 -11.65 -0.32
C GLU A 183 -14.74 -12.48 0.88
N GLY A 184 -15.36 -12.26 2.04
CA GLY A 184 -15.00 -12.89 3.31
C GLY A 184 -13.67 -12.45 3.93
N GLY A 185 -12.83 -11.71 3.21
CA GLY A 185 -11.53 -11.24 3.68
C GLY A 185 -11.64 -10.24 4.83
N ASP A 186 -10.75 -10.35 5.81
CA ASP A 186 -10.53 -9.30 6.82
C ASP A 186 -9.46 -8.29 6.35
N HIS A 187 -8.95 -7.48 7.28
CA HIS A 187 -7.94 -6.46 7.00
C HIS A 187 -6.63 -7.03 6.42
N ASP A 188 -6.28 -8.27 6.75
CA ASP A 188 -5.09 -8.95 6.24
C ASP A 188 -5.46 -9.95 5.13
N PHE A 189 -6.65 -9.82 4.55
CA PHE A 189 -7.21 -10.69 3.53
C PHE A 189 -7.36 -12.13 4.01
N LYS A 190 -7.58 -12.36 5.31
CA LYS A 190 -7.87 -13.69 5.85
C LYS A 190 -9.37 -13.94 5.79
N PRO A 191 -9.83 -14.94 5.02
CA PRO A 191 -11.23 -15.30 5.01
C PRO A 191 -11.61 -16.09 6.27
N LEU A 192 -12.92 -16.25 6.51
CA LEU A 192 -13.40 -17.18 7.53
C LEU A 192 -13.03 -18.62 7.15
N LYS A 193 -12.63 -19.45 8.12
CA LYS A 193 -12.28 -20.87 7.88
C LYS A 193 -13.36 -21.65 7.10
N ARG A 194 -14.64 -21.35 7.38
CA ARG A 194 -15.79 -22.00 6.73
C ARG A 194 -16.00 -21.64 5.25
N SER A 195 -15.28 -20.64 4.73
CA SER A 195 -15.42 -20.19 3.34
C SER A 195 -14.80 -21.15 2.33
N GLY A 196 -13.90 -22.05 2.77
CA GLY A 196 -13.10 -22.89 1.87
C GLY A 196 -11.91 -22.16 1.22
N PHE A 197 -11.79 -20.84 1.37
CA PHE A 197 -10.66 -20.05 0.88
C PHE A 197 -9.56 -19.88 1.93
N THR A 198 -8.35 -19.59 1.47
CA THR A 198 -7.19 -19.26 2.30
C THR A 198 -6.79 -17.80 2.10
N GLN A 199 -5.92 -17.29 2.96
CA GLN A 199 -5.34 -15.95 2.76
C GLN A 199 -4.58 -15.86 1.44
N THR A 200 -3.87 -16.91 1.05
CA THR A 200 -3.12 -16.95 -0.22
C THR A 200 -4.05 -16.84 -1.43
N HIS A 201 -5.25 -17.44 -1.39
CA HIS A 201 -6.24 -17.26 -2.45
C HIS A 201 -6.64 -15.79 -2.61
N LEU A 202 -6.97 -15.10 -1.51
CA LEU A 202 -7.35 -13.69 -1.57
C LEU A 202 -6.18 -12.76 -1.90
N ILE A 203 -4.95 -13.12 -1.53
CA ILE A 203 -3.75 -12.40 -1.97
C ILE A 203 -3.54 -12.57 -3.48
N ALA A 204 -3.71 -13.78 -4.02
CA ALA A 204 -3.57 -14.04 -5.46
C ALA A 204 -4.62 -13.26 -6.27
N GLU A 205 -5.88 -13.26 -5.81
CA GLU A 205 -6.96 -12.46 -6.41
C GLU A 205 -6.63 -10.95 -6.39
N ALA A 206 -6.20 -10.43 -5.23
CA ALA A 206 -5.80 -9.04 -5.13
C ALA A 206 -4.60 -8.70 -6.04
N ALA A 207 -3.61 -9.59 -6.14
CA ALA A 207 -2.45 -9.41 -7.00
C ALA A 207 -2.83 -9.39 -8.49
N GLU A 208 -3.79 -10.23 -8.91
CA GLU A 208 -4.33 -10.22 -10.27
C GLU A 208 -5.03 -8.88 -10.56
N GLN A 209 -5.87 -8.39 -9.66
CA GLN A 209 -6.55 -7.10 -9.80
C GLN A 209 -5.57 -5.91 -9.84
N VAL A 210 -4.56 -5.93 -8.97
CA VAL A 210 -3.47 -4.95 -9.01
C VAL A 210 -2.76 -4.98 -10.37
N SER A 211 -2.49 -6.16 -10.90
CA SER A 211 -1.76 -6.29 -12.16
C SER A 211 -2.60 -5.85 -13.36
N GLN A 212 -3.89 -6.20 -13.38
CA GLN A 212 -4.82 -5.73 -14.41
C GLN A 212 -4.93 -4.21 -14.40
N PHE A 213 -5.01 -3.59 -13.21
CA PHE A 213 -5.09 -2.14 -13.06
C PHE A 213 -3.78 -1.42 -13.44
N ILE A 214 -2.62 -2.01 -13.14
CA ILE A 214 -1.31 -1.44 -13.48
C ILE A 214 -1.01 -1.53 -14.98
N LEU A 215 -1.50 -2.57 -15.65
CA LEU A 215 -1.14 -2.89 -17.03
C LEU A 215 -2.19 -2.50 -18.08
N SER A 216 -3.35 -1.99 -17.65
CA SER A 216 -4.40 -1.42 -18.51
C SER A 216 -3.95 -0.12 -19.16
#